data_AF-A0A392U1X7-F1
#
_entry.id   AF-A0A392U1X7-F1
#
_cell.length_a   1.000
_cell.length_b   1.000
_cell.length_c   1.000
_cell.angle_alpha   90.00
_cell.angle_beta   90.00
_cell.angle_gamma   90.00
#
_symmetry.space_group_name_H-M   'P 1'
#
loop_
_entity.id
_entity.type
_entity.pdbx_description
1 polymer ?
#
loop_
_entity_poly.entity_id
_entity_poly.type
_entity_poly.pdbx_seq_one_letter_code
_entity_poly.pdbx_strand_id
1 'polypeptide(L)' 'MVDLLGRAGLLEEAESLIEGMPFKPNAIVWSALLGACRIHHDLRLAETAAKKLMEFDVEDSG' A
#
# COMPACT_ATOMS: atom_id res chain seq x y z
N MET A 1 2.78 9.58 5.37
CA MET A 1 3.03 8.75 6.57
C MET A 1 3.33 7.32 6.20
N VAL A 2 2.46 6.63 5.44
CA VAL A 2 2.74 5.30 4.86
C VAL A 2 4.09 5.26 4.13
N ASP A 3 4.35 6.25 3.27
CA ASP A 3 5.61 6.40 2.55
C ASP A 3 6.86 6.55 3.47
N LEU A 4 6.70 7.19 4.64
CA LEU A 4 7.79 7.35 5.62
C LEU A 4 8.06 6.05 6.36
N LEU A 5 7.00 5.40 6.87
CA LEU A 5 7.09 4.11 7.56
C LEU A 5 7.65 3.03 6.62
N GLY A 6 7.15 3.00 5.39
CA GLY A 6 7.61 2.08 4.36
C GLY A 6 9.09 2.24 4.03
N ARG A 7 9.60 3.48 3.84
CA ARG A 7 11.05 3.69 3.67
C ARG A 7 11.88 3.28 4.88
N ALA A 8 11.33 3.41 6.08
CA ALA A 8 11.99 2.99 7.31
C ALA A 8 11.98 1.46 7.54
N GLY A 9 11.29 0.68 6.69
CA GLY A 9 11.15 -0.78 6.86
C GLY A 9 10.06 -1.18 7.85
N LEU A 10 9.28 -0.20 8.33
CA LEU A 10 8.17 -0.38 9.26
C LEU A 10 6.89 -0.72 8.49
N LEU A 11 6.92 -1.88 7.81
CA LEU A 11 5.85 -2.29 6.89
C LEU A 11 4.56 -2.70 7.62
N GLU A 12 4.67 -3.33 8.80
CA GLU A 12 3.52 -3.71 9.62
C GLU A 12 2.79 -2.47 10.19
N GLU A 13 3.54 -1.45 10.59
CA GLU A 13 2.98 -0.17 11.02
C GLU A 13 2.37 0.59 9.85
N ALA A 14 2.96 0.49 8.66
CA ALA A 14 2.38 1.05 7.44
C ALA A 14 1.05 0.35 7.08
N GLU A 15 0.97 -0.97 7.18
CA GLU A 15 -0.26 -1.77 7.01
C GLU A 15 -1.32 -1.35 8.04
N SER A 16 -0.96 -1.36 9.32
CA SER A 16 -1.86 -0.97 10.42
C SER A 16 -2.39 0.46 10.27
N LEU A 17 -1.56 1.39 9.80
CA LEU A 17 -1.98 2.77 9.54
C LEU A 17 -3.01 2.84 8.41
N ILE A 18 -2.88 2.01 7.38
CA ILE A 18 -3.82 1.93 6.26
C ILE A 18 -5.15 1.34 6.72
N GLU A 19 -5.11 0.25 7.48
CA GLU A 19 -6.30 -0.40 8.04
C GLU A 19 -7.06 0.49 9.03
N GLY A 20 -6.34 1.35 9.76
CA GLY A 20 -6.92 2.31 10.69
C GLY A 20 -7.46 3.59 10.06
N MET A 21 -7.40 3.77 8.73
CA MET A 21 -7.92 4.99 8.10
C MET A 21 -9.45 5.05 8.18
N PRO A 22 -10.04 6.20 8.56
CA PRO A 22 -11.49 6.35 8.62
C PRO A 22 -12.14 6.50 7.23
N PHE A 23 -11.36 6.37 6.15
CA PHE A 23 -11.78 6.48 4.76
C PHE A 23 -11.06 5.45 3.90
N LYS A 24 -11.62 5.11 2.73
CA LYS A 24 -11.01 4.16 1.78
C LYS A 24 -9.63 4.70 1.35
N PRO A 25 -8.53 3.94 1.56
CA PRO A 25 -7.22 4.34 1.08
C PRO A 25 -7.20 4.43 -0.45
N ASN A 26 -6.56 5.45 -1.02
CA ASN A 26 -6.51 5.65 -2.47
C ASN A 26 -5.30 4.97 -3.12
N ALA A 27 -5.24 5.00 -4.46
CA ALA A 27 -4.14 4.40 -5.23
C ALA A 27 -2.75 4.93 -4.85
N ILE A 28 -2.63 6.19 -4.41
CA ILE A 28 -1.34 6.76 -3.97
C ILE A 28 -0.83 6.05 -2.72
N VAL A 29 -1.72 5.77 -1.76
CA VAL A 29 -1.38 5.06 -0.51
C VAL A 29 -0.87 3.64 -0.81
N TRP A 30 -1.58 2.90 -1.66
CA TRP A 30 -1.18 1.54 -2.04
C TRP A 30 0.09 1.51 -2.88
N SER A 31 0.30 2.50 -3.76
CA SER A 31 1.54 2.64 -4.53
C SER A 31 2.76 2.88 -3.64
N ALA A 32 2.60 3.71 -2.60
CA ALA A 32 3.65 3.94 -1.62
C ALA A 32 4.00 2.67 -0.83
N LEU A 33 2.99 1.91 -0.38
CA LEU A 33 3.21 0.63 0.29
C LEU A 33 3.90 -0.39 -0.61
N LEU A 34 3.45 -0.55 -1.85
CA LEU A 34 4.05 -1.46 -2.83
C LEU A 34 5.52 -1.12 -3.10
N GLY A 35 5.83 0.18 -3.26
CA GLY A 35 7.20 0.66 -3.44
C GLY A 35 8.11 0.28 -2.27
N ALA A 36 7.61 0.42 -1.04
CA ALA A 36 8.33 0.02 0.17
C ALA A 36 8.51 -1.50 0.28
N CYS A 37 7.47 -2.29 -0.03
CA CYS A 37 7.54 -3.75 -0.02
C CYS A 37 8.61 -4.28 -1.00
N ARG A 38 8.77 -3.64 -2.15
CA ARG A 38 9.82 -3.98 -3.11
C ARG A 38 11.23 -3.76 -2.55
N ILE A 39 11.43 -2.71 -1.75
CA ILE A 39 12.73 -2.38 -1.15
C ILE A 39 13.08 -3.38 -0.04
N HIS A 40 12.09 -3.74 0.79
CA HIS A 40 12.29 -4.60 1.97
C HIS A 40 11.94 -6.07 1.74
N HIS A 41 11.63 -6.44 0.49
CA HIS A 41 11.33 -7.81 0.06
C HIS A 41 10.13 -8.48 0.76
N ASP A 42 9.12 -7.71 1.15
CA ASP A 42 7.87 -8.25 1.70
C ASP A 42 6.90 -8.60 0.58
N LEU A 43 6.91 -9.86 0.17
CA LEU A 43 6.04 -10.36 -0.90
C LEU A 43 4.56 -10.40 -0.52
N ARG A 44 4.24 -10.63 0.76
CA ARG A 44 2.86 -10.72 1.25
C ARG A 44 2.17 -9.37 1.09
N LEU A 45 2.80 -8.31 1.61
CA LEU A 45 2.26 -6.96 1.52
C LEU A 45 2.32 -6.41 0.09
N ALA A 46 3.34 -6.77 -0.70
CA ALA A 46 3.40 -6.40 -2.10
C ALA A 46 2.20 -6.97 -2.88
N GLU A 47 1.83 -8.23 -2.66
CA GLU A 47 0.68 -8.85 -3.32
C GLU A 47 -0.64 -8.15 -2.94
N THR A 48 -0.83 -7.86 -1.66
CA THR A 48 -2.01 -7.11 -1.19
C THR A 48 -2.11 -5.73 -1.83
N ALA A 49 -1.00 -4.97 -1.83
CA ALA A 49 -0.97 -3.63 -2.40
C ALA A 49 -1.22 -3.65 -3.92
N ALA A 50 -0.63 -4.61 -4.64
CA ALA A 50 -0.83 -4.77 -6.08
C ALA A 50 -2.28 -5.10 -6.42
N LYS A 51 -2.92 -6.03 -5.70
CA LYS A 51 -4.35 -6.36 -5.89
C LYS A 51 -5.23 -5.14 -5.70
N LYS A 52 -4.98 -4.35 -4.65
CA LYS A 52 -5.73 -3.12 -4.37
C LYS A 52 -5.56 -2.07 -5.47
N LEU A 53 -4.36 -1.92 -6.02
CA LEU A 53 -4.12 -1.03 -7.16
C LEU A 53 -4.86 -1.47 -8.42
N MET A 54 -4.88 -2.77 -8.72
CA MET A 54 -5.65 -3.32 -9.86
C MET A 54 -7.15 -3.06 -9.72
N GLU A 55 -7.71 -3.09 -8.50
CA GLU A 55 -9.11 -2.71 -8.27
C GLU A 55 -9.39 -1.26 -8.67
N PHE A 56 -8.44 -0.32 -8.50
CA PHE A 56 -8.60 1.08 -8.93
C PHE A 56 -8.53 1.26 -10.44
N ASP A 57 -7.60 0.60 -11.13
CA ASP A 57 -7.46 0.71 -12.59
C ASP A 57 -8.72 0.20 -13.32
N VAL A 58 -9.41 -0.80 -12.74
CA VAL A 58 -10.69 -1.30 -13.26
C VAL A 58 -11.84 -0.33 -13.01
N GLU A 59 -11.83 0.43 -11.90
CA GLU A 59 -12.86 1.45 -11.60
C GLU A 59 -12.71 2.72 -12.48
N ASP A 60 -11.50 3.08 -12.91
CA ASP A 60 -11.23 4.30 -13.69
C ASP A 60 -11.38 4.12 -15.23
N SER A 61 -11.48 2.86 -15.69
CA SER A 61 -11.60 2.50 -17.11
C SER A 61 -13.05 2.41 -17.63
N GLY A 62 -14.02 3.00 -16.90
CA GLY A 62 -15.47 2.94 -17.18
C GLY A 62 -16.05 4.15 -17.89
#